data_AF-W2ES28-F1
#
_entry.id   AF-W2ES28-F1
#
_cell.length_a   1.000
_cell.length_b   1.000
_cell.length_c   1.000
_cell.angle_alpha   90.00
_cell.angle_beta   90.00
_cell.angle_gamma   90.00
#
_symmetry.space_group_name_H-M   'P 1'
#
loop_
_entity.id
_entity.type
_entity.pdbx_description
1 polymer ?
#
loop_
_entity_poly.entity_id
_entity_poly.type
_entity_poly.pdbx_seq_one_letter_code
_entity_poly.pdbx_strand_id
1 'polypeptide(L)'
;MAEPGDRGRHRRGSRWWQRGPYVSSHRRADAPEHAAERAPERGAERAPDAPTDWFRQRRPVERPVERPREWPGEWERPPAERVAVTAPVVDDRPQYTWRDFELDDLPLRAAPHAPDAPDLRDGRRHCGPLERILYRQWDAMEGPPPADAVRAVDSLARLPDRIKTALAIGLEGIYVGRGGVPDLDDMGYLRGAPLPSGRATWDVCAGAYGDRKIVVGDRPSPTPDVMMHEVGHALDDVDAGPGEWVSDSPEFAALYEECLPLFASSFHRQPGGLGRKEFFADAFAAIASRQRPALVDMLGGDTRAALNVMLFFNRRFGI
;
A
#
# COMPACT_ATOMS: atom_id res chain seq x y z
N MET A 1 -0.07 53.22 6.18
CA MET A 1 0.72 52.64 5.08
C MET A 1 1.79 51.77 5.73
N ALA A 2 1.75 50.46 5.50
CA ALA A 2 2.78 49.54 5.94
C ALA A 2 3.12 48.66 4.73
N GLU A 3 4.40 48.62 4.38
CA GLU A 3 4.96 47.91 3.24
C GLU A 3 4.82 46.38 3.39
N PRO A 4 4.70 45.64 2.28
CA PRO A 4 4.73 44.18 2.30
C PRO A 4 6.19 43.70 2.32
N GLY A 5 6.59 43.08 3.43
CA GLY A 5 7.89 42.41 3.57
C GLY A 5 7.93 41.10 2.78
N ASP A 6 8.53 41.15 1.60
CA ASP A 6 9.06 40.01 0.85
C ASP A 6 10.08 39.22 1.70
N ARG A 7 9.77 37.97 2.05
CA ARG A 7 10.79 36.95 2.40
C ARG A 7 10.28 35.54 2.09
N GLY A 8 10.96 34.84 1.18
CA GLY A 8 11.02 33.38 1.23
C GLY A 8 10.82 32.59 -0.06
N ARG A 9 11.24 33.08 -1.23
CA ARG A 9 11.58 32.16 -2.34
C ARG A 9 12.73 31.27 -1.90
N HIS A 10 12.54 29.96 -1.72
CA HIS A 10 13.53 28.90 -1.98
C HIS A 10 12.82 27.52 -2.01
N ARG A 11 12.70 26.91 -3.19
CA ARG A 11 13.56 25.85 -3.78
C ARG A 11 13.20 24.43 -3.29
N ARG A 12 12.62 23.70 -4.24
CA ARG A 12 12.29 22.26 -4.29
C ARG A 12 13.27 21.38 -3.49
N GLY A 13 12.81 20.84 -2.37
CA GLY A 13 13.43 19.73 -1.66
C GLY A 13 12.96 18.37 -2.21
N SER A 14 13.85 17.40 -2.23
CA SER A 14 13.64 16.06 -2.80
C SER A 14 12.64 15.23 -2.00
N ARG A 15 11.83 14.47 -2.72
CA ARG A 15 10.59 13.83 -2.27
C ARG A 15 10.88 12.50 -1.55
N TRP A 16 10.20 12.18 -0.44
CA TRP A 16 10.51 10.97 0.34
C TRP A 16 10.20 9.66 -0.41
N TRP A 17 9.26 9.68 -1.36
CA TRP A 17 9.04 8.57 -2.30
C TRP A 17 10.15 8.42 -3.36
N GLN A 18 11.13 9.33 -3.40
CA GLN A 18 12.39 9.16 -4.14
C GLN A 18 13.50 8.53 -3.28
N ARG A 19 13.25 8.22 -2.01
CA ARG A 19 14.17 7.41 -1.20
C ARG A 19 13.79 5.94 -1.32
N GLY A 20 14.44 5.27 -2.26
CA GLY A 20 14.75 3.85 -2.19
C GLY A 20 16.11 3.61 -2.88
N PRO A 21 16.94 2.64 -2.43
CA PRO A 21 16.60 1.53 -1.55
C PRO A 21 17.34 1.52 -0.21
N TYR A 22 16.72 0.78 0.73
CA TYR A 22 17.28 0.07 1.86
C TYR A 22 18.81 -0.08 1.86
N VAL A 23 19.45 0.50 2.86
CA VAL A 23 20.86 0.25 3.16
C VAL A 23 20.96 -1.12 3.81
N SER A 24 21.21 -2.15 3.01
CA SER A 24 21.63 -3.46 3.52
C SER A 24 23.07 -3.36 4.02
N SER A 25 23.28 -3.65 5.30
CA SER A 25 24.60 -3.77 5.88
C SER A 25 25.34 -4.95 5.24
N HIS A 26 26.44 -4.66 4.55
CA HIS A 26 27.37 -5.68 4.04
C HIS A 26 27.98 -6.49 5.20
N ARG A 27 27.84 -7.82 5.14
CA ARG A 27 28.91 -8.74 5.57
C ARG A 27 29.23 -9.72 4.45
N ARG A 28 30.48 -9.64 3.98
CA ARG A 28 31.14 -10.62 3.12
C ARG A 28 31.30 -11.95 3.86
N ALA A 29 31.02 -13.04 3.16
CA ALA A 29 31.73 -14.30 3.32
C ALA A 29 31.84 -14.97 1.94
N ASP A 30 33.00 -15.55 1.68
CA ASP A 30 33.52 -15.98 0.39
C ASP A 30 32.83 -17.21 -0.25
N ALA A 31 32.94 -17.24 -1.59
CA ALA A 31 32.86 -18.29 -2.64
C ALA A 31 33.02 -19.80 -2.23
N PRO A 32 32.70 -20.82 -3.09
CA PRO A 32 32.84 -20.79 -4.56
C PRO A 32 31.85 -21.55 -5.46
N GLU A 33 32.13 -21.37 -6.74
CA GLU A 33 31.59 -21.92 -8.00
C GLU A 33 31.40 -23.44 -8.05
N HIS A 34 30.37 -23.92 -8.78
CA HIS A 34 30.53 -25.07 -9.68
C HIS A 34 29.48 -25.14 -10.81
N ALA A 35 29.94 -25.73 -11.90
CA ALA A 35 29.46 -25.75 -13.28
C ALA A 35 28.11 -26.44 -13.58
N ALA A 36 27.66 -26.14 -14.81
CA ALA A 36 26.54 -26.68 -15.58
C ALA A 36 26.50 -28.22 -15.71
N GLU A 37 25.31 -28.78 -15.97
CA GLU A 37 25.00 -29.49 -17.23
C GLU A 37 23.57 -30.10 -17.29
N ARG A 38 22.94 -29.89 -18.47
CA ARG A 38 22.09 -30.80 -19.27
C ARG A 38 20.68 -31.24 -18.80
N ALA A 39 19.71 -30.81 -19.60
CA ALA A 39 18.43 -31.46 -19.86
C ALA A 39 18.59 -32.80 -20.62
N PRO A 40 17.53 -33.64 -20.64
CA PRO A 40 16.87 -33.86 -21.93
C PRO A 40 15.33 -33.91 -21.88
N GLU A 41 14.77 -33.65 -23.05
CA GLU A 41 13.36 -33.69 -23.46
C GLU A 41 12.75 -35.10 -23.42
N ARG A 42 11.44 -35.20 -23.13
CA ARG A 42 10.40 -35.79 -24.00
C ARG A 42 9.08 -36.00 -23.26
N GLY A 43 7.98 -35.85 -24.01
CA GLY A 43 6.75 -36.60 -23.75
C GLY A 43 5.50 -35.73 -23.60
N ALA A 44 4.96 -35.26 -24.73
CA ALA A 44 3.62 -34.70 -24.80
C ALA A 44 2.57 -35.82 -24.71
N GLU A 45 1.69 -35.77 -23.72
CA GLU A 45 0.38 -36.41 -23.77
C GLU A 45 -0.69 -35.46 -23.22
N ARG A 46 -1.86 -35.57 -23.82
CA ARG A 46 -2.87 -34.55 -24.03
C ARG A 46 -4.09 -34.90 -23.18
N ALA A 47 -4.52 -33.98 -22.30
CA ALA A 47 -5.85 -33.97 -21.69
C ALA A 47 -6.29 -32.52 -21.42
N PRO A 48 -7.60 -32.22 -21.36
CA PRO A 48 -8.14 -30.90 -21.68
C PRO A 48 -8.38 -30.07 -20.41
N ASP A 49 -7.64 -28.98 -20.24
CA ASP A 49 -7.92 -27.98 -19.20
C ASP A 49 -8.30 -26.64 -19.83
N ALA A 50 -9.51 -26.20 -19.52
CA ALA A 50 -9.92 -24.81 -19.62
C ALA A 50 -9.54 -24.10 -18.31
N PRO A 51 -8.66 -23.08 -18.32
CA PRO A 51 -8.44 -22.22 -17.15
C PRO A 51 -9.32 -20.97 -17.25
N THR A 52 -10.00 -20.68 -16.14
CA THR A 52 -10.92 -19.58 -15.92
C THR A 52 -10.21 -18.22 -16.02
N ASP A 53 -10.76 -17.37 -16.88
CA ASP A 53 -10.26 -16.10 -17.41
C ASP A 53 -10.43 -14.93 -16.40
N TRP A 54 -9.64 -14.89 -15.33
CA TRP A 54 -9.72 -13.83 -14.30
C TRP A 54 -8.88 -12.57 -14.58
N PHE A 55 -8.04 -12.57 -15.63
CA PHE A 55 -7.08 -11.48 -15.91
C PHE A 55 -7.15 -10.88 -17.32
N ARG A 56 -8.29 -10.98 -18.01
CA ARG A 56 -8.44 -10.34 -19.32
C ARG A 56 -9.64 -9.40 -19.40
N GLN A 57 -9.33 -8.18 -19.84
CA GLN A 57 -10.18 -7.04 -20.24
C GLN A 57 -10.47 -6.07 -19.09
N ARG A 58 -10.05 -4.80 -19.19
CA ARG A 58 -10.55 -3.86 -20.21
C ARG A 58 -9.45 -2.97 -20.82
N ARG A 59 -9.30 -3.04 -22.15
CA ARG A 59 -8.62 -2.03 -22.97
C ARG A 59 -9.51 -0.79 -23.12
N PRO A 60 -8.98 0.44 -23.06
CA PRO A 60 -9.71 1.62 -23.52
C PRO A 60 -9.78 1.65 -25.05
N VAL A 61 -10.92 2.14 -25.54
CA VAL A 61 -11.24 2.37 -26.96
C VAL A 61 -10.29 3.42 -27.54
N GLU A 62 -9.54 3.04 -28.58
CA GLU A 62 -8.71 3.96 -29.36
C GLU A 62 -9.60 4.89 -30.20
N ARG A 63 -9.39 6.21 -30.07
CA ARG A 63 -9.77 7.21 -31.06
C ARG A 63 -8.51 7.92 -31.56
N PRO A 64 -8.42 8.27 -32.85
CA PRO A 64 -7.14 8.58 -33.49
C PRO A 64 -6.74 10.02 -33.21
N VAL A 65 -5.51 10.21 -32.73
CA VAL A 65 -4.87 11.53 -32.67
C VAL A 65 -3.84 11.60 -33.80
N GLU A 66 -4.04 12.59 -34.65
CA GLU A 66 -3.26 12.91 -35.84
C GLU A 66 -1.78 13.20 -35.49
N ARG A 67 -0.89 12.76 -36.38
CA ARG A 67 0.55 13.05 -36.33
C ARG A 67 0.83 14.52 -36.65
N PRO A 68 1.67 15.22 -35.88
CA PRO A 68 2.37 16.40 -36.39
C PRO A 68 3.61 15.98 -37.17
N ARG A 69 3.73 16.60 -38.36
CA ARG A 69 4.84 16.53 -39.31
C ARG A 69 6.18 16.98 -38.71
N GLU A 70 7.21 16.43 -39.32
CA GLU A 70 8.65 16.66 -39.17
C GLU A 70 9.07 18.13 -39.21
N TRP A 71 10.14 18.47 -38.46
CA TRP A 71 11.04 19.58 -38.76
C TRP A 71 12.50 19.09 -38.80
N PRO A 72 13.33 19.51 -39.77
CA PRO A 72 14.72 19.10 -39.91
C PRO A 72 15.67 20.09 -39.20
N GLY A 73 16.86 19.63 -38.79
CA GLY A 73 17.90 20.53 -38.30
C GLY A 73 19.02 19.86 -37.49
N GLU A 74 19.98 19.33 -38.22
CA GLU A 74 21.31 18.87 -37.81
C GLU A 74 22.17 20.01 -37.22
N TRP A 75 22.79 19.82 -36.04
CA TRP A 75 23.98 20.58 -35.60
C TRP A 75 24.90 19.74 -34.70
N GLU A 76 26.17 19.74 -35.05
CA GLU A 76 27.30 18.95 -34.54
C GLU A 76 27.75 19.32 -33.11
N ARG A 77 28.37 18.36 -32.41
CA ARG A 77 29.07 18.53 -31.12
C ARG A 77 30.56 18.78 -31.32
N PRO A 78 31.19 19.58 -30.43
CA PRO A 78 32.60 19.40 -30.07
C PRO A 78 32.81 19.11 -28.56
N PRO A 79 33.97 18.56 -28.16
CA PRO A 79 34.18 17.91 -26.87
C PRO A 79 34.82 18.83 -25.81
N ALA A 80 34.56 18.57 -24.53
CA ALA A 80 35.33 19.16 -23.43
C ALA A 80 35.48 18.17 -22.26
N GLU A 81 36.73 18.05 -21.81
CA GLU A 81 37.29 17.16 -20.80
C GLU A 81 37.37 17.86 -19.41
N ARG A 82 37.20 17.08 -18.32
CA ARG A 82 37.64 17.31 -16.90
C ARG A 82 36.83 18.39 -16.12
N VAL A 83 36.59 18.33 -14.81
CA VAL A 83 37.37 17.90 -13.63
C VAL A 83 36.38 17.48 -12.52
N ALA A 84 36.70 16.41 -11.78
CA ALA A 84 36.01 16.04 -10.55
C ALA A 84 36.45 16.95 -9.39
N VAL A 85 35.49 17.57 -8.70
CA VAL A 85 35.71 18.29 -7.44
C VAL A 85 34.76 17.72 -6.39
N THR A 86 35.31 17.00 -5.42
CA THR A 86 34.61 16.56 -4.21
C THR A 86 34.74 17.64 -3.14
N ALA A 87 33.62 18.21 -2.70
CA ALA A 87 33.53 19.09 -1.54
C ALA A 87 32.71 18.39 -0.42
N PRO A 88 33.01 18.65 0.86
CA PRO A 88 32.57 17.81 1.98
C PRO A 88 31.09 18.10 2.31
N VAL A 89 30.30 17.05 2.45
CA VAL A 89 28.91 17.16 2.93
C VAL A 89 28.94 17.20 4.44
N VAL A 90 28.74 18.39 5.01
CA VAL A 90 28.36 18.58 6.42
C VAL A 90 26.85 18.39 6.50
N ASP A 91 26.41 17.45 7.34
CA ASP A 91 25.03 16.98 7.46
C ASP A 91 24.23 17.86 8.44
N ASP A 92 23.89 19.09 8.01
CA ASP A 92 22.98 19.99 8.73
C ASP A 92 21.59 19.97 8.06
N ARG A 93 20.82 18.89 8.26
CA ARG A 93 19.43 18.83 7.78
C ARG A 93 18.42 18.83 8.94
N PRO A 94 17.49 19.80 9.01
CA PRO A 94 16.40 19.77 9.97
C PRO A 94 15.45 18.60 9.69
N GLN A 95 15.00 17.94 10.77
CA GLN A 95 14.02 16.85 10.74
C GLN A 95 12.61 17.46 10.80
N TYR A 96 11.74 17.12 9.84
CA TYR A 96 10.33 17.54 9.80
C TYR A 96 9.40 16.37 10.11
N THR A 97 8.20 16.64 10.65
CA THR A 97 7.21 15.64 11.08
C THR A 97 5.87 15.84 10.37
N TRP A 98 5.01 14.81 10.29
CA TRP A 98 3.70 14.89 9.62
C TRP A 98 2.78 16.02 10.11
N ARG A 99 2.97 16.48 11.35
CA ARG A 99 2.28 17.65 11.92
C ARG A 99 2.53 18.95 11.18
N ASP A 100 3.59 19.03 10.38
CA ASP A 100 3.96 20.25 9.66
C ASP A 100 3.10 20.49 8.39
N PHE A 101 2.16 19.59 8.08
CA PHE A 101 1.37 19.59 6.84
C PHE A 101 -0.15 19.48 7.04
N GLU A 102 -0.64 19.58 8.28
CA GLU A 102 -2.08 19.64 8.57
C GLU A 102 -2.64 21.00 8.12
N LEU A 103 -3.64 21.04 7.22
CA LEU A 103 -4.33 22.28 6.84
C LEU A 103 -5.41 22.64 7.88
N ASP A 104 -5.55 23.93 8.19
CA ASP A 104 -6.49 24.46 9.20
C ASP A 104 -7.99 24.31 8.81
N ASP A 105 -8.30 24.01 7.54
CA ASP A 105 -9.68 23.85 7.04
C ASP A 105 -10.13 22.38 7.12
N LEU A 106 -10.66 21.98 8.27
CA LEU A 106 -11.13 20.60 8.49
C LEU A 106 -12.29 20.25 7.54
N PRO A 107 -12.19 19.17 6.72
CA PRO A 107 -13.30 18.73 5.88
C PRO A 107 -14.52 18.34 6.73
N LEU A 108 -15.72 18.47 6.16
CA LEU A 108 -16.97 18.02 6.80
C LEU A 108 -16.88 16.53 7.14
N ARG A 109 -17.21 16.19 8.40
CA ARG A 109 -17.07 14.83 8.95
C ARG A 109 -18.41 14.28 9.39
N ALA A 110 -18.78 13.10 8.88
CA ALA A 110 -19.96 12.39 9.33
C ALA A 110 -19.74 11.78 10.72
N ALA A 111 -20.62 12.11 11.67
CA ALA A 111 -20.61 11.51 13.00
C ALA A 111 -21.11 10.05 12.96
N PRO A 112 -20.56 9.15 13.79
CA PRO A 112 -21.09 7.80 13.89
C PRO A 112 -22.51 7.79 14.45
N HIS A 113 -23.25 6.72 14.17
CA HIS A 113 -24.46 6.38 14.90
C HIS A 113 -24.12 5.92 16.32
N ALA A 114 -25.14 5.85 17.17
CA ALA A 114 -25.01 5.25 18.49
C ALA A 114 -24.53 3.78 18.38
N PRO A 115 -23.78 3.27 19.38
CA PRO A 115 -23.25 1.89 19.35
C PRO A 115 -24.30 0.79 19.16
N ASP A 116 -25.52 1.04 19.65
CA ASP A 116 -26.69 0.16 19.61
C ASP A 116 -27.61 0.41 18.41
N ALA A 117 -27.28 1.38 17.56
CA ALA A 117 -28.06 1.67 16.37
C ALA A 117 -28.03 0.47 15.39
N PRO A 118 -29.15 0.22 14.69
CA PRO A 118 -29.18 -0.80 13.64
C PRO A 118 -28.22 -0.45 12.51
N ASP A 119 -27.80 -1.46 11.77
CA ASP A 119 -26.96 -1.29 10.58
C ASP A 119 -27.78 -0.68 9.44
N LEU A 120 -27.64 0.64 9.25
CA LEU A 120 -28.33 1.41 8.21
C LEU A 120 -27.59 1.42 6.87
N ARG A 121 -26.40 0.81 6.78
CA ARG A 121 -25.54 0.79 5.57
C ARG A 121 -25.27 2.16 4.96
N ASP A 122 -25.16 3.19 5.79
CA ASP A 122 -24.89 4.57 5.39
C ASP A 122 -23.45 5.03 5.72
N GLY A 123 -22.57 4.08 6.07
CA GLY A 123 -21.18 4.34 6.41
C GLY A 123 -20.98 4.94 7.81
N ARG A 124 -22.03 5.06 8.62
CA ARG A 124 -21.96 5.68 9.95
C ARG A 124 -22.02 4.66 11.09
N ARG A 125 -21.91 3.38 10.79
CA ARG A 125 -21.86 2.31 11.80
C ARG A 125 -20.74 2.58 12.82
N HIS A 126 -21.03 2.34 14.09
CA HIS A 126 -20.09 2.51 15.19
C HIS A 126 -19.00 1.43 15.19
N CYS A 127 -17.74 1.84 15.22
CA CYS A 127 -16.52 1.04 15.17
C CYS A 127 -15.84 0.88 16.53
N GLY A 128 -16.48 1.31 17.63
CA GLY A 128 -16.00 1.07 18.99
C GLY A 128 -14.85 2.01 19.35
N PRO A 129 -13.73 1.51 19.92
CA PRO A 129 -12.58 2.34 20.29
C PRO A 129 -12.01 3.18 19.15
N LEU A 130 -12.18 2.72 17.90
CA LEU A 130 -11.70 3.38 16.69
C LEU A 130 -12.37 4.73 16.41
N GLU A 131 -13.54 5.01 16.97
CA GLU A 131 -14.23 6.29 16.74
C GLU A 131 -13.41 7.53 17.12
N ARG A 132 -12.42 7.36 18.00
CA ARG A 132 -11.50 8.42 18.42
C ARG A 132 -10.52 8.84 17.33
N ILE A 133 -10.27 7.95 16.36
CA ILE A 133 -9.28 8.13 15.30
C ILE A 133 -9.87 7.94 13.90
N LEU A 134 -11.18 7.65 13.79
CA LEU A 134 -11.86 7.41 12.52
C LEU A 134 -12.50 8.69 11.99
N TYR A 135 -12.01 9.16 10.85
CA TYR A 135 -12.46 10.36 10.16
C TYR A 135 -13.24 9.99 8.90
N ARG A 136 -14.56 10.16 8.96
CA ARG A 136 -15.51 9.91 7.86
C ARG A 136 -15.70 11.18 7.03
N GLN A 137 -14.98 11.31 5.93
CA GLN A 137 -14.89 12.54 5.12
C GLN A 137 -16.04 12.63 4.09
N TRP A 138 -17.27 12.79 4.60
CA TRP A 138 -18.45 13.12 3.80
C TRP A 138 -19.49 13.84 4.68
N ASP A 139 -20.41 14.57 4.03
CA ASP A 139 -21.57 15.13 4.69
C ASP A 139 -22.73 14.12 4.65
N ALA A 140 -23.25 13.76 5.84
CA ALA A 140 -24.39 12.86 5.96
C ALA A 140 -25.70 13.47 5.44
N MET A 141 -25.78 14.80 5.33
CA MET A 141 -26.94 15.52 4.79
C MET A 141 -27.03 15.45 3.26
N GLU A 142 -25.90 15.24 2.58
CA GLU A 142 -25.85 15.08 1.12
C GLU A 142 -26.19 13.66 0.66
N GLY A 143 -26.45 12.76 1.61
CA GLY A 143 -26.80 11.36 1.37
C GLY A 143 -25.65 10.39 1.66
N PRO A 144 -25.84 9.10 1.36
CA PRO A 144 -24.85 8.08 1.70
C PRO A 144 -23.54 8.24 0.91
N PRO A 145 -22.39 7.85 1.50
CA PRO A 145 -21.11 7.85 0.80
C PRO A 145 -21.05 6.72 -0.25
N PRO A 146 -19.98 6.64 -1.07
CA PRO A 146 -19.77 5.52 -1.98
C PRO A 146 -19.77 4.17 -1.26
N ALA A 147 -20.17 3.11 -1.97
CA ALA A 147 -20.29 1.77 -1.40
C ALA A 147 -18.97 1.24 -0.81
N ASP A 148 -17.82 1.60 -1.39
CA ASP A 148 -16.51 1.22 -0.88
C ASP A 148 -16.20 1.87 0.47
N ALA A 149 -16.59 3.13 0.67
CA ALA A 149 -16.47 3.83 1.95
C ALA A 149 -17.40 3.22 3.02
N VAL A 150 -18.64 2.87 2.64
CA VAL A 150 -19.54 2.12 3.54
C VAL A 150 -18.91 0.78 3.94
N ARG A 151 -18.40 0.03 2.97
CA ARG A 151 -17.75 -1.27 3.20
C ARG A 151 -16.55 -1.13 4.13
N ALA A 152 -15.70 -0.12 3.94
CA ALA A 152 -14.54 0.12 4.79
C ALA A 152 -14.94 0.29 6.27
N VAL A 153 -15.96 1.12 6.54
CA VAL A 153 -16.48 1.30 7.92
C VAL A 153 -17.10 0.01 8.46
N ASP A 154 -17.86 -0.72 7.64
CA ASP A 154 -18.45 -1.98 8.04
C ASP A 154 -17.40 -3.05 8.38
N SER A 155 -16.31 -3.13 7.61
CA SER A 155 -15.20 -4.04 7.87
C SER A 155 -14.49 -3.69 9.18
N LEU A 156 -14.22 -2.40 9.44
CA LEU A 156 -13.69 -1.95 10.74
C LEU A 156 -14.63 -2.30 11.89
N ALA A 157 -15.94 -2.09 11.73
CA ALA A 157 -16.92 -2.41 12.77
C ALA A 157 -16.98 -3.92 13.09
N ARG A 158 -16.60 -4.79 12.15
CA ARG A 158 -16.58 -6.25 12.33
C ARG A 158 -15.30 -6.80 12.92
N LEU A 159 -14.22 -6.01 12.99
CA LEU A 159 -12.96 -6.45 13.60
C LEU A 159 -13.15 -6.87 15.07
N PRO A 160 -12.39 -7.88 15.55
CA PRO A 160 -12.31 -8.20 16.98
C PRO A 160 -11.89 -6.99 17.82
N ASP A 161 -12.45 -6.86 19.03
CA ASP A 161 -12.20 -5.70 19.89
C ASP A 161 -10.73 -5.51 20.29
N ARG A 162 -9.97 -6.61 20.43
CA ARG A 162 -8.52 -6.52 20.67
C ARG A 162 -7.78 -5.83 19.52
N ILE A 163 -8.18 -6.10 18.27
CA ILE A 163 -7.55 -5.50 17.09
C ILE A 163 -7.94 -4.03 17.03
N LYS A 164 -9.23 -3.72 17.20
CA LYS A 164 -9.70 -2.33 17.28
C LYS A 164 -8.98 -1.53 18.37
N THR A 165 -8.71 -2.16 19.52
CA THR A 165 -8.00 -1.52 20.63
C THR A 165 -6.53 -1.30 20.30
N ALA A 166 -5.84 -2.30 19.74
CA ALA A 166 -4.44 -2.15 19.30
C ALA A 166 -4.29 -1.03 18.27
N LEU A 167 -5.17 -1.00 17.26
CA LEU A 167 -5.21 0.06 16.26
C LEU A 167 -5.51 1.43 16.88
N ALA A 168 -6.49 1.52 17.79
CA ALA A 168 -6.82 2.78 18.46
C ALA A 168 -5.68 3.34 19.33
N ILE A 169 -4.76 2.48 19.80
CA ILE A 169 -3.57 2.88 20.57
C ILE A 169 -2.41 3.22 19.63
N GLY A 170 -2.21 2.42 18.58
CA GLY A 170 -1.04 2.48 17.71
C GLY A 170 -1.15 3.49 16.57
N LEU A 171 -2.38 3.83 16.14
CA LEU A 171 -2.62 4.71 15.01
C LEU A 171 -2.91 6.15 15.43
N GLU A 172 -2.51 7.08 14.56
CA GLU A 172 -2.84 8.50 14.66
C GLU A 172 -4.18 8.83 13.98
N GLY A 173 -4.58 8.06 12.95
CA GLY A 173 -5.81 8.33 12.22
C GLY A 173 -6.18 7.25 11.19
N ILE A 174 -7.48 7.15 10.93
CA ILE A 174 -8.08 6.34 9.86
C ILE A 174 -9.01 7.25 9.08
N TYR A 175 -8.71 7.50 7.82
CA TYR A 175 -9.43 8.42 6.96
C TYR A 175 -10.18 7.64 5.89
N VAL A 176 -11.48 7.88 5.78
CA VAL A 176 -12.34 7.21 4.81
C VAL A 176 -13.15 8.26 4.05
N GLY A 177 -13.16 8.20 2.73
CA GLY A 177 -13.93 9.15 1.92
C GLY A 177 -13.99 8.80 0.44
N ARG A 178 -14.25 9.81 -0.40
CA ARG A 178 -14.33 9.66 -1.87
C ARG A 178 -12.98 9.87 -2.54
N GLY A 179 -12.80 9.30 -3.73
CA GLY A 179 -11.62 9.50 -4.56
C GLY A 179 -10.48 8.56 -4.22
N GLY A 180 -9.27 8.91 -4.67
CA GLY A 180 -8.05 8.19 -4.32
C GLY A 180 -7.40 8.76 -3.06
N VAL A 181 -6.27 8.19 -2.64
CA VAL A 181 -5.49 8.69 -1.49
C VAL A 181 -5.25 10.22 -1.56
N PRO A 182 -4.89 10.84 -2.69
CA PRO A 182 -4.68 12.30 -2.76
C PRO A 182 -5.94 13.17 -2.63
N ASP A 183 -7.12 12.56 -2.70
CA ASP A 183 -8.41 13.24 -2.55
C ASP A 183 -8.87 13.26 -1.07
N LEU A 184 -8.15 12.57 -0.17
CA LEU A 184 -8.50 12.40 1.24
C LEU A 184 -7.50 13.14 2.14
N ASP A 185 -8.03 13.94 3.07
CA ASP A 185 -7.24 14.72 4.03
C ASP A 185 -6.17 15.60 3.36
N ASP A 186 -5.10 15.95 4.08
CA ASP A 186 -3.97 16.78 3.61
C ASP A 186 -3.09 16.11 2.54
N MET A 187 -3.56 15.05 1.89
CA MET A 187 -2.80 14.24 0.94
C MET A 187 -2.78 14.80 -0.48
N GLY A 188 -3.34 16.00 -0.69
CA GLY A 188 -3.38 16.67 -2.00
C GLY A 188 -2.01 16.86 -2.65
N TYR A 189 -0.92 16.90 -1.87
CA TYR A 189 0.46 16.98 -2.39
C TYR A 189 0.92 15.71 -3.13
N LEU A 190 0.24 14.58 -2.94
CA LEU A 190 0.50 13.33 -3.65
C LEU A 190 -0.15 13.28 -5.04
N ARG A 191 -0.98 14.28 -5.39
CA ARG A 191 -1.64 14.35 -6.70
C ARG A 191 -0.60 14.34 -7.82
N GLY A 192 -0.72 13.39 -8.74
CA GLY A 192 0.21 13.17 -9.84
C GLY A 192 1.60 12.65 -9.44
N ALA A 193 1.85 12.33 -8.15
CA ALA A 193 3.09 11.71 -7.73
C ALA A 193 3.11 10.22 -8.12
N PRO A 194 4.24 9.68 -8.62
CA PRO A 194 4.34 8.26 -8.94
C PRO A 194 4.37 7.42 -7.66
N LEU A 195 3.80 6.21 -7.73
CA LEU A 195 3.97 5.19 -6.70
C LEU A 195 5.42 4.69 -6.65
N PRO A 196 5.88 4.11 -5.52
CA PRO A 196 7.20 3.51 -5.40
C PRO A 196 7.49 2.44 -6.47
N SER A 197 6.45 1.73 -6.93
CA SER A 197 6.55 0.75 -8.02
C SER A 197 6.86 1.39 -9.39
N GLY A 198 6.67 2.70 -9.53
CA GLY A 198 6.85 3.45 -10.78
C GLY A 198 5.78 3.17 -11.85
N ARG A 199 4.77 2.34 -11.56
CA ARG A 199 3.81 1.84 -12.56
C ARG A 199 2.51 2.65 -12.65
N ALA A 200 2.20 3.45 -11.64
CA ALA A 200 1.04 4.32 -11.59
C ALA A 200 1.29 5.52 -10.66
N THR A 201 0.31 6.40 -10.50
CA THR A 201 0.34 7.51 -9.56
C THR A 201 -0.51 7.24 -8.32
N TRP A 202 -0.32 8.03 -7.27
CA TRP A 202 -1.14 7.94 -6.07
C TRP A 202 -2.63 8.22 -6.33
N ASP A 203 -2.97 8.92 -7.41
CA ASP A 203 -4.36 9.27 -7.78
C ASP A 203 -5.28 8.05 -8.01
N VAL A 204 -4.70 6.91 -8.38
CA VAL A 204 -5.44 5.66 -8.62
C VAL A 204 -5.45 4.72 -7.42
N CYS A 205 -4.75 5.07 -6.34
CA CYS A 205 -4.66 4.22 -5.16
C CYS A 205 -5.94 4.31 -4.34
N ALA A 206 -6.54 3.15 -4.11
CA ALA A 206 -7.75 3.01 -3.30
C ALA A 206 -7.46 3.08 -1.79
N GLY A 207 -6.23 2.80 -1.37
CA GLY A 207 -5.84 2.82 0.01
C GLY A 207 -4.35 3.05 0.18
N ALA A 208 -3.96 3.44 1.39
CA ALA A 208 -2.58 3.50 1.83
C ALA A 208 -2.48 3.40 3.35
N TYR A 209 -1.40 2.78 3.80
CA TYR A 209 -0.88 2.88 5.15
C TYR A 209 0.47 3.60 5.14
N GLY A 210 0.66 4.53 6.06
CA GLY A 210 1.94 5.21 6.26
C GLY A 210 1.90 6.09 7.50
N ASP A 211 3.01 6.12 8.24
CA ASP A 211 3.17 6.97 9.43
C ASP A 211 2.00 6.89 10.40
N ARG A 212 1.59 5.65 10.70
CA ARG A 212 0.50 5.34 11.64
C ARG A 212 -0.85 5.92 11.22
N LYS A 213 -1.04 6.20 9.94
CA LYS A 213 -2.32 6.62 9.36
C LYS A 213 -2.77 5.61 8.30
N ILE A 214 -4.05 5.29 8.32
CA ILE A 214 -4.72 4.54 7.24
C ILE A 214 -5.57 5.53 6.45
N VAL A 215 -5.51 5.46 5.13
CA VAL A 215 -6.33 6.25 4.22
C VAL A 215 -7.00 5.30 3.23
N VAL A 216 -8.33 5.37 3.09
CA VAL A 216 -9.11 4.53 2.17
C VAL A 216 -10.15 5.34 1.42
N GLY A 217 -10.06 5.30 0.09
CA GLY A 217 -10.98 5.94 -0.83
C GLY A 217 -11.87 4.93 -1.58
N ASP A 218 -12.46 5.38 -2.70
CA ASP A 218 -13.40 4.63 -3.52
C ASP A 218 -12.84 4.23 -4.90
N ARG A 219 -11.53 4.40 -5.11
CA ARG A 219 -10.89 3.90 -6.34
C ARG A 219 -10.97 2.37 -6.40
N PRO A 220 -11.07 1.79 -7.60
CA PRO A 220 -10.99 0.34 -7.76
C PRO A 220 -9.66 -0.22 -7.25
N SER A 221 -9.71 -1.39 -6.64
CA SER A 221 -8.52 -2.09 -6.11
C SER A 221 -8.57 -3.58 -6.42
N PRO A 222 -7.42 -4.23 -6.64
CA PRO A 222 -7.36 -5.68 -6.81
C PRO A 222 -7.53 -6.45 -5.49
N THR A 223 -7.35 -5.82 -4.32
CA THR A 223 -7.57 -6.50 -3.04
C THR A 223 -9.06 -6.68 -2.76
N PRO A 224 -9.48 -7.84 -2.21
CA PRO A 224 -10.88 -8.10 -1.88
C PRO A 224 -11.48 -7.12 -0.86
N ASP A 225 -10.66 -6.54 0.00
CA ASP A 225 -11.07 -5.54 0.99
C ASP A 225 -9.90 -4.60 1.28
N VAL A 226 -9.92 -3.42 0.65
CA VAL A 226 -8.89 -2.38 0.79
C VAL A 226 -8.65 -2.02 2.25
N MET A 227 -9.72 -1.81 3.03
CA MET A 227 -9.57 -1.43 4.42
C MET A 227 -8.90 -2.53 5.23
N MET A 228 -9.22 -3.80 4.99
CA MET A 228 -8.54 -4.89 5.71
C MET A 228 -7.09 -5.07 5.25
N HIS A 229 -6.76 -4.80 3.98
CA HIS A 229 -5.37 -4.78 3.52
C HIS A 229 -4.57 -3.69 4.23
N GLU A 230 -5.07 -2.45 4.29
CA GLU A 230 -4.37 -1.37 5.00
C GLU A 230 -4.30 -1.61 6.51
N VAL A 231 -5.32 -2.23 7.12
CA VAL A 231 -5.25 -2.70 8.52
C VAL A 231 -4.19 -3.79 8.68
N GLY A 232 -3.98 -4.64 7.68
CA GLY A 232 -2.91 -5.62 7.66
C GLY A 232 -1.54 -4.96 7.76
N HIS A 233 -1.26 -3.95 6.91
CA HIS A 233 -0.03 -3.14 7.00
C HIS A 233 0.10 -2.42 8.34
N ALA A 234 -1.01 -1.85 8.84
CA ALA A 234 -1.02 -1.18 10.13
C ALA A 234 -0.65 -2.12 11.28
N LEU A 235 -1.24 -3.32 11.34
CA LEU A 235 -0.92 -4.32 12.34
C LEU A 235 0.50 -4.87 12.19
N ASP A 236 1.00 -4.95 10.96
CA ASP A 236 2.37 -5.35 10.70
C ASP A 236 3.38 -4.38 11.36
N ASP A 237 3.08 -3.08 11.35
CA ASP A 237 3.88 -2.03 11.99
C ASP A 237 3.60 -1.88 13.50
N VAL A 238 2.35 -1.66 13.91
CA VAL A 238 2.02 -1.26 15.29
C VAL A 238 2.17 -2.39 16.32
N ASP A 239 2.12 -3.65 15.89
CA ASP A 239 2.28 -4.82 16.76
C ASP A 239 3.74 -5.31 16.84
N ALA A 240 4.64 -4.65 16.11
CA ALA A 240 6.08 -4.88 16.16
C ALA A 240 6.78 -3.94 17.15
N GLY A 241 8.08 -4.20 17.40
CA GLY A 241 8.92 -3.26 18.14
C GLY A 241 9.11 -1.94 17.36
N PRO A 242 9.56 -0.85 18.02
CA PRO A 242 9.78 0.43 17.34
C PRO A 242 10.75 0.30 16.15
N GLY A 243 10.25 0.59 14.94
CA GLY A 243 11.04 0.52 13.70
C GLY A 243 11.14 -0.88 13.09
N GLU A 244 10.44 -1.86 13.66
CA GLU A 244 10.35 -3.24 13.16
C GLU A 244 8.99 -3.49 12.51
N TRP A 245 8.87 -4.64 11.84
CA TRP A 245 7.61 -5.12 11.26
C TRP A 245 7.41 -6.57 11.70
N VAL A 246 6.18 -6.98 11.99
CA VAL A 246 5.85 -8.37 12.37
C VAL A 246 6.24 -9.35 11.27
N SER A 247 6.06 -8.95 10.02
CA SER A 247 6.40 -9.70 8.83
C SER A 247 7.92 -9.86 8.65
N ASP A 248 8.73 -9.03 9.31
CA ASP A 248 10.19 -9.17 9.39
C ASP A 248 10.64 -10.07 10.55
N SER A 249 9.71 -10.53 11.41
CA SER A 249 10.03 -11.47 12.50
C SER A 249 10.54 -12.82 11.96
N PRO A 250 11.42 -13.52 12.69
CA PRO A 250 11.94 -14.82 12.24
C PRO A 250 10.85 -15.86 11.95
N GLU A 251 9.75 -15.84 12.71
CA GLU A 251 8.64 -16.76 12.54
C GLU A 251 7.91 -16.53 11.20
N PHE A 252 7.52 -15.28 10.91
CA PHE A 252 6.81 -14.98 9.67
C PHE A 252 7.73 -15.03 8.45
N ALA A 253 8.99 -14.64 8.60
CA ALA A 253 9.99 -14.75 7.54
C ALA A 253 10.17 -16.22 7.11
N ALA A 254 10.30 -17.15 8.06
CA ALA A 254 10.40 -18.57 7.73
C ALA A 254 9.14 -19.10 7.02
N LEU A 255 7.95 -18.73 7.50
CA LEU A 255 6.68 -19.09 6.86
C LEU A 255 6.57 -18.51 5.44
N TYR A 256 7.02 -17.28 5.22
CA TYR A 256 7.03 -16.65 3.91
C TYR A 256 7.97 -17.37 2.93
N GLU A 257 9.16 -17.79 3.37
CA GLU A 257 10.09 -18.57 2.53
C GLU A 257 9.48 -19.92 2.10
N GLU A 258 8.72 -20.58 2.97
CA GLU A 258 7.95 -21.79 2.61
C GLU A 258 6.87 -21.49 1.54
N CYS A 259 6.26 -20.30 1.58
CA CYS A 259 5.23 -19.88 0.63
C CYS A 259 5.80 -19.37 -0.71
N LEU A 260 7.05 -18.90 -0.73
CA LEU A 260 7.70 -18.29 -1.90
C LEU A 260 7.55 -19.09 -3.23
N PRO A 261 7.81 -20.41 -3.26
CA PRO A 261 7.65 -21.19 -4.49
C PRO A 261 6.17 -21.32 -4.91
N LEU A 262 5.22 -21.15 -4.00
CA LEU A 262 3.80 -21.39 -4.22
C LEU A 262 3.05 -20.14 -4.72
N PHE A 263 3.62 -18.94 -4.57
CA PHE A 263 2.91 -17.71 -4.95
C PHE A 263 2.42 -17.70 -6.40
N ALA A 264 1.13 -17.45 -6.59
CA ALA A 264 0.52 -17.33 -7.92
C ALA A 264 0.94 -16.04 -8.64
N SER A 265 1.30 -14.99 -7.89
CA SER A 265 1.66 -13.68 -8.41
C SER A 265 3.12 -13.32 -8.16
N SER A 266 3.73 -12.59 -9.10
CA SER A 266 5.04 -11.96 -8.88
C SER A 266 5.00 -10.78 -7.91
N PHE A 267 3.81 -10.26 -7.60
CA PHE A 267 3.60 -9.20 -6.62
C PHE A 267 4.09 -9.58 -5.22
N HIS A 268 3.78 -10.80 -4.77
CA HIS A 268 4.23 -11.32 -3.47
C HIS A 268 5.69 -11.79 -3.48
N ARG A 269 6.36 -11.81 -4.64
CA ARG A 269 7.79 -12.17 -4.79
C ARG A 269 8.72 -10.96 -4.93
N GLN A 270 8.22 -9.76 -4.65
CA GLN A 270 9.03 -8.54 -4.76
C GLN A 270 10.23 -8.56 -3.79
N PRO A 271 11.41 -8.08 -4.24
CA PRO A 271 12.64 -8.11 -3.44
C PRO A 271 12.60 -7.09 -2.29
N GLY A 272 13.60 -7.18 -1.40
CA GLY A 272 13.80 -6.19 -0.34
C GLY A 272 12.75 -6.20 0.77
N GLY A 273 12.06 -7.32 0.96
CA GLY A 273 11.02 -7.49 1.99
C GLY A 273 9.64 -6.95 1.60
N LEU A 274 9.52 -6.26 0.45
CA LEU A 274 8.24 -5.71 -0.01
C LEU A 274 7.20 -6.81 -0.25
N GLY A 275 7.58 -7.88 -0.96
CA GLY A 275 6.66 -8.98 -1.25
C GLY A 275 6.12 -9.66 0.01
N ARG A 276 6.91 -9.68 1.09
CA ARG A 276 6.54 -10.25 2.38
C ARG A 276 5.55 -9.39 3.15
N LYS A 277 5.76 -8.07 3.17
CA LYS A 277 4.83 -7.10 3.78
C LYS A 277 3.48 -7.08 3.06
N GLU A 278 3.52 -7.05 1.73
CA GLU A 278 2.31 -7.16 0.92
C GLU A 278 1.57 -8.49 1.13
N PHE A 279 2.31 -9.60 1.21
CA PHE A 279 1.69 -10.90 1.51
C PHE A 279 1.07 -10.95 2.91
N PHE A 280 1.73 -10.36 3.91
CA PHE A 280 1.15 -10.24 5.24
C PHE A 280 -0.18 -9.48 5.21
N ALA A 281 -0.22 -8.33 4.55
CA ALA A 281 -1.42 -7.50 4.44
C ALA A 281 -2.56 -8.21 3.68
N ASP A 282 -2.26 -8.82 2.53
CA ASP A 282 -3.25 -9.57 1.75
C ASP A 282 -3.75 -10.82 2.48
N ALA A 283 -2.87 -11.56 3.16
CA ALA A 283 -3.26 -12.72 3.94
C ALA A 283 -4.16 -12.33 5.12
N PHE A 284 -3.81 -11.24 5.83
CA PHE A 284 -4.67 -10.67 6.87
C PHE A 284 -6.05 -10.32 6.30
N ALA A 285 -6.09 -9.58 5.18
CA ALA A 285 -7.34 -9.17 4.56
C ALA A 285 -8.22 -10.36 4.15
N ALA A 286 -7.63 -11.38 3.53
CA ALA A 286 -8.34 -12.60 3.14
C ALA A 286 -8.93 -13.32 4.36
N ILE A 287 -8.21 -13.40 5.48
CA ILE A 287 -8.67 -14.07 6.69
C ILE A 287 -9.75 -13.25 7.40
N ALA A 288 -9.49 -11.96 7.66
CA ALA A 288 -10.39 -11.05 8.38
C ALA A 288 -11.72 -10.85 7.64
N SER A 289 -11.70 -10.76 6.32
CA SER A 289 -12.90 -10.64 5.47
C SER A 289 -13.54 -12.00 5.13
N ARG A 290 -13.10 -13.10 5.76
CA ARG A 290 -13.60 -14.47 5.54
C ARG A 290 -13.50 -14.97 4.10
N GLN A 291 -12.55 -14.44 3.33
CA GLN A 291 -12.24 -14.83 1.97
C GLN A 291 -11.07 -15.83 1.91
N ARG A 292 -11.16 -16.91 2.70
CA ARG A 292 -10.15 -17.98 2.73
C ARG A 292 -9.80 -18.55 1.35
N PRO A 293 -10.74 -18.70 0.39
CA PRO A 293 -10.38 -19.11 -0.97
C PRO A 293 -9.36 -18.18 -1.64
N ALA A 294 -9.41 -16.87 -1.41
CA ALA A 294 -8.45 -15.93 -1.97
C ALA A 294 -7.02 -16.19 -1.44
N LEU A 295 -6.87 -16.59 -0.16
CA LEU A 295 -5.58 -16.98 0.40
C LEU A 295 -5.02 -18.26 -0.25
N VAL A 296 -5.91 -19.23 -0.51
CA VAL A 296 -5.53 -20.46 -1.21
C VAL A 296 -5.10 -20.14 -2.65
N ASP A 297 -5.83 -19.27 -3.34
CA ASP A 297 -5.50 -18.83 -4.70
C ASP A 297 -4.16 -18.08 -4.75
N MET A 298 -3.87 -17.23 -3.75
CA MET A 298 -2.56 -16.56 -3.62
C MET A 298 -1.40 -17.55 -3.55
N LEU A 299 -1.63 -18.72 -2.97
CA LEU A 299 -0.65 -19.81 -2.79
C LEU A 299 -0.80 -20.91 -3.84
N GLY A 300 -1.32 -20.57 -5.02
CA GLY A 300 -1.37 -21.50 -6.16
C GLY A 300 -2.26 -22.73 -5.94
N GLY A 301 -3.25 -22.64 -5.03
CA GLY A 301 -4.11 -23.75 -4.66
C GLY A 301 -3.62 -24.58 -3.48
N ASP A 302 -2.46 -24.26 -2.89
CA ASP A 302 -1.90 -25.05 -1.78
C ASP A 302 -2.64 -24.77 -0.47
N THR A 303 -3.61 -25.64 -0.17
CA THR A 303 -4.42 -25.56 1.05
C THR A 303 -3.63 -25.77 2.33
N ARG A 304 -2.52 -26.52 2.30
CA ARG A 304 -1.72 -26.79 3.50
C ARG A 304 -0.91 -25.57 3.88
N ALA A 305 -0.27 -24.92 2.91
CA ALA A 305 0.42 -23.66 3.13
C ALA A 305 -0.56 -22.58 3.62
N ALA A 306 -1.74 -22.48 3.01
CA ALA A 306 -2.77 -21.55 3.45
C ALA A 306 -3.20 -21.77 4.91
N LEU A 307 -3.34 -23.03 5.35
CA LEU A 307 -3.64 -23.35 6.75
C LEU A 307 -2.52 -22.93 7.70
N ASN A 308 -1.24 -23.12 7.34
CA ASN A 308 -0.11 -22.66 8.16
C ASN A 308 -0.12 -21.13 8.33
N VAL A 309 -0.43 -20.40 7.26
CA VAL A 309 -0.59 -18.94 7.30
C VAL A 309 -1.76 -18.55 8.20
N MET A 310 -2.91 -19.20 8.05
CA MET A 310 -4.05 -18.96 8.95
C MET A 310 -3.71 -19.23 10.42
N LEU A 311 -2.94 -20.28 10.73
CA LEU A 311 -2.51 -20.60 12.09
C LEU A 311 -1.63 -19.50 12.68
N PHE A 312 -0.74 -18.89 11.89
CA PHE A 312 0.05 -17.75 12.33
C PHE A 312 -0.85 -16.58 12.77
N PHE A 313 -1.77 -16.14 11.90
CA PHE A 313 -2.70 -15.06 12.22
C PHE A 313 -3.66 -15.43 13.37
N ASN A 314 -4.04 -16.70 13.49
CA ASN A 314 -4.87 -17.16 14.59
C ASN A 314 -4.15 -17.12 15.94
N ARG A 315 -2.88 -17.55 16.01
CA ARG A 315 -2.11 -17.46 17.26
C ARG A 315 -1.88 -16.03 17.69
N ARG A 316 -1.59 -15.15 16.73
CA ARG A 316 -1.22 -13.75 17.01
C ARG A 316 -2.42 -12.84 17.22
N PHE A 317 -3.38 -12.87 16.31
CA PHE A 317 -4.54 -11.98 16.26
C PHE A 317 -5.88 -12.69 16.42
N GLY A 318 -5.88 -14.03 16.57
CA GLY A 318 -7.03 -14.94 16.71
C GLY A 318 -8.25 -14.57 15.89
N ILE A 319 -7.96 -14.47 14.61
CA ILE A 319 -8.90 -14.48 13.48
C ILE A 319 -8.82 -15.81 12.74
#